data_AF-A0ABD0VXW5-F1
#
_entry.id   AF-A0ABD0VXW5-F1
#
_cell.length_a   1.000
_cell.length_b   1.000
_cell.length_c   1.000
_cell.angle_alpha   90.00
_cell.angle_beta   90.00
_cell.angle_gamma   90.00
#
_symmetry.space_group_name_H-M   'P 1'
#
loop_
_entity.id
_entity.type
_entity.pdbx_description
1 polymer ?
#
loop_
_entity_poly.entity_id
_entity_poly.type
_entity_poly.pdbx_seq_one_letter_code
_entity_poly.pdbx_strand_id
1 'polypeptide(L)'
;MGGCRLGKTRVIDFSSDCLDVVHLETLPETDTKKELKSKMQSGFFQMLRKKKELIPLIGFMALAATGATSAAVYFLFTKNDIILNRSQNPEPWERLDPSKPQKLMTINQKWKPIEELELVKSMTK
;
A
#
# COMPACT_ATOMS: atom_id res chain seq x y z
N MET A 1 17.29 -40.56 21.67
CA MET A 1 16.94 -39.29 22.34
C MET A 1 16.48 -38.32 21.27
N GLY A 2 15.16 -38.17 21.14
CA GLY A 2 14.52 -37.50 20.02
C GLY A 2 14.18 -36.05 20.29
N GLY A 3 14.00 -35.30 19.19
CA GLY A 3 12.96 -34.28 19.10
C GLY A 3 13.42 -32.82 19.10
N CYS A 4 13.88 -32.34 17.96
CA CYS A 4 13.82 -30.91 17.61
C CYS A 4 12.37 -30.46 17.39
N ARG A 5 11.98 -29.31 17.96
CA ARG A 5 11.23 -28.22 17.28
C ARG A 5 10.88 -27.11 18.27
N LEU A 6 11.60 -25.98 18.21
CA LEU A 6 11.11 -24.71 18.75
C LEU A 6 10.72 -23.81 17.58
N GLY A 7 9.49 -23.29 17.67
CA GLY A 7 8.70 -22.79 16.57
C GLY A 7 9.33 -21.60 15.88
N LYS A 8 9.53 -21.75 14.57
CA LYS A 8 9.77 -20.66 13.66
C LYS A 8 8.48 -19.83 13.60
N THR A 9 8.53 -18.62 14.11
CA THR A 9 7.48 -17.61 13.89
C THR A 9 7.27 -17.55 12.39
N ARG A 10 6.08 -17.94 11.94
CA ARG A 10 5.70 -17.88 10.54
C ARG A 10 5.60 -16.39 10.22
N VAL A 11 6.70 -15.82 9.76
CA VAL A 11 6.66 -14.60 8.94
C VAL A 11 5.59 -14.91 7.92
N ILE A 12 4.56 -14.08 7.87
CA ILE A 12 3.64 -14.12 6.75
C ILE A 12 4.51 -13.68 5.59
N ASP A 13 5.14 -14.64 4.93
CA ASP A 13 5.78 -14.46 3.64
C ASP A 13 4.63 -14.09 2.70
N PHE A 14 4.38 -12.79 2.64
CA PHE A 14 3.61 -12.17 1.59
C PHE A 14 4.44 -12.45 0.34
N SER A 15 4.12 -13.57 -0.31
CA SER A 15 4.76 -14.07 -1.51
C SER A 15 5.17 -12.88 -2.38
N SER A 16 6.46 -12.77 -2.67
CA SER A 16 7.06 -11.69 -3.46
C SER A 16 6.54 -11.61 -4.90
N ASP A 17 5.49 -12.35 -5.25
CA ASP A 17 4.79 -12.32 -6.53
C ASP A 17 3.79 -11.15 -6.66
N CYS A 18 3.65 -10.31 -5.62
CA CYS A 18 2.69 -9.19 -5.62
C CYS A 18 3.32 -7.80 -5.87
N LEU A 19 4.64 -7.72 -6.04
CA LEU A 19 5.36 -6.44 -6.19
C LEU A 19 5.73 -6.11 -7.65
N ASP A 20 4.84 -6.44 -8.58
CA ASP A 20 4.90 -5.99 -9.99
C ASP A 20 3.81 -4.93 -10.32
N VAL A 21 3.32 -4.15 -9.35
CA VAL A 21 2.15 -3.28 -9.56
C VAL A 21 2.43 -1.78 -9.56
N VAL A 22 3.63 -1.30 -9.19
CA VAL A 22 3.96 0.13 -9.32
C VAL A 22 5.38 0.35 -9.84
N HIS A 23 5.65 -0.27 -10.99
CA HIS A 23 6.56 0.32 -11.96
C HIS A 23 5.77 0.53 -13.23
N LEU A 24 5.08 1.68 -13.31
CA LEU A 24 4.59 2.19 -14.58
C LEU A 24 5.78 2.83 -15.30
N GLU A 25 6.73 1.98 -15.68
CA GLU A 25 7.65 2.22 -16.78
C GLU A 25 7.50 1.02 -17.70
N THR A 26 6.45 1.11 -18.53
CA THR A 26 6.50 0.80 -19.95
C THR A 26 7.61 -0.14 -20.40
N LEU A 27 7.46 -1.44 -20.15
CA LEU A 27 8.11 -2.42 -21.02
C LEU A 27 7.39 -2.37 -22.39
N PRO A 28 8.11 -2.20 -23.52
CA PRO A 28 7.50 -2.07 -24.83
C PRO A 28 6.69 -3.34 -25.15
N GLU A 29 5.38 -3.24 -25.00
CA GLU A 29 4.45 -4.33 -25.25
C GLU A 29 4.60 -4.72 -26.73
N THR A 30 4.95 -5.97 -27.02
CA THR A 30 5.05 -6.50 -28.38
C THR A 30 3.69 -6.35 -29.08
N ASP A 31 3.67 -5.96 -30.36
CA ASP A 31 2.44 -5.62 -31.10
C ASP A 31 1.38 -6.74 -31.09
N THR A 32 1.81 -7.99 -30.92
CA THR A 32 0.94 -9.16 -30.75
C THR A 32 0.16 -9.17 -29.43
N LYS A 33 0.73 -8.68 -28.32
CA LYS A 33 0.00 -8.56 -27.04
C LYS A 33 -1.10 -7.49 -27.10
N LYS A 34 -0.85 -6.40 -27.81
CA LYS A 34 -1.81 -5.30 -28.00
C LYS A 34 -3.06 -5.77 -28.75
N GLU A 35 -2.85 -6.54 -29.82
CA GLU A 35 -3.90 -7.14 -30.63
C GLU A 35 -4.70 -8.21 -29.85
N LEU A 36 -4.01 -9.08 -29.10
CA LEU A 36 -4.68 -10.08 -28.24
C LEU A 36 -5.51 -9.42 -27.14
N LYS A 37 -5.01 -8.34 -26.55
CA LYS A 37 -5.71 -7.56 -25.52
C LYS A 37 -6.94 -6.85 -26.11
N SER A 38 -6.81 -6.27 -27.29
CA SER A 38 -7.92 -5.67 -28.07
C SER A 38 -9.03 -6.69 -28.38
N LYS A 39 -8.67 -7.87 -28.91
CA LYS A 39 -9.62 -8.95 -29.20
C LYS A 39 -10.31 -9.48 -27.94
N MET A 40 -9.55 -9.66 -26.85
CA MET A 40 -10.08 -10.09 -25.55
C MET A 40 -11.04 -9.05 -24.97
N GLN A 41 -10.72 -7.75 -25.07
CA GLN A 41 -11.60 -6.68 -24.60
C GLN A 41 -12.91 -6.63 -25.40
N SER A 42 -12.85 -6.69 -26.73
CA SER A 42 -14.06 -6.68 -27.57
C SER A 42 -15.00 -7.85 -27.24
N GLY A 43 -14.47 -9.05 -27.05
CA GLY A 43 -15.25 -10.23 -26.66
C GLY A 43 -15.84 -10.13 -25.24
N PHE A 44 -15.07 -9.61 -24.29
CA PHE A 44 -15.52 -9.42 -22.91
C PHE A 44 -16.63 -8.37 -22.79
N PHE A 45 -16.50 -7.23 -23.48
CA PHE A 45 -17.55 -6.20 -23.49
C PHE A 45 -18.85 -6.67 -24.14
N GLN A 46 -18.76 -7.51 -25.18
CA GLN A 46 -19.94 -8.16 -25.77
C GLN A 46 -20.63 -9.09 -24.78
N MET A 47 -19.87 -9.85 -23.98
CA MET A 47 -20.40 -10.72 -22.92
C MET A 47 -21.06 -9.92 -21.77
N LEU A 48 -20.43 -8.81 -21.34
CA LEU A 48 -20.99 -7.90 -20.34
C LEU A 48 -22.27 -7.20 -20.81
N ARG A 49 -22.38 -6.87 -22.10
CA ARG A 49 -23.63 -6.30 -22.65
C ARG A 49 -24.78 -7.31 -22.67
N LYS A 50 -24.49 -8.60 -22.84
CA LYS A 50 -25.49 -9.69 -22.83
C LYS A 50 -25.98 -10.03 -21.41
N LYS A 51 -25.18 -9.79 -20.36
CA LYS A 51 -25.49 -10.09 -18.96
C LYS A 51 -25.29 -8.87 -18.06
N LYS A 52 -26.35 -8.05 -17.92
CA LYS A 52 -26.30 -6.76 -17.21
C LYS A 52 -26.11 -6.87 -15.70
N GLU A 53 -26.50 -7.98 -15.10
CA GLU A 53 -26.34 -8.25 -13.65
C GLU A 53 -24.86 -8.38 -13.23
N LEU A 54 -23.97 -8.67 -14.18
CA LEU A 54 -22.54 -8.88 -13.91
C LEU A 54 -21.75 -7.57 -13.81
N ILE A 55 -22.28 -6.49 -14.39
CA ILE A 55 -21.65 -5.16 -14.40
C ILE A 55 -21.45 -4.61 -12.96
N PRO A 56 -22.47 -4.57 -12.09
CA PRO A 56 -22.26 -4.10 -10.71
C PRO A 56 -21.32 -4.99 -9.92
N LEU A 57 -21.38 -6.32 -10.11
CA LEU A 57 -20.52 -7.27 -9.42
C LEU A 57 -19.04 -7.03 -9.74
N ILE A 58 -18.69 -6.94 -11.03
CA ILE A 58 -17.32 -6.65 -11.48
C ILE A 58 -16.91 -5.23 -11.10
N GLY A 59 -17.85 -4.28 -11.12
CA GLY A 59 -17.62 -2.90 -10.69
C GLY A 59 -17.16 -2.81 -9.24
N PHE A 60 -17.85 -3.47 -8.31
CA PHE A 60 -17.43 -3.49 -6.90
C PHE A 60 -16.11 -4.23 -6.69
N MET A 61 -15.87 -5.35 -7.39
CA MET A 61 -14.61 -6.08 -7.32
C MET A 61 -13.43 -5.25 -7.83
N ALA A 62 -13.59 -4.58 -8.97
CA ALA A 62 -12.58 -3.69 -9.53
C ALA A 62 -12.32 -2.47 -8.65
N LEU A 63 -13.39 -1.86 -8.11
CA LEU A 63 -13.30 -0.76 -7.16
C LEU A 63 -12.56 -1.20 -5.88
N ALA A 64 -12.87 -2.38 -5.35
CA ALA A 64 -12.21 -2.91 -4.16
C ALA A 64 -10.72 -3.22 -4.41
N ALA A 65 -10.39 -3.87 -5.53
CA ALA A 65 -9.00 -4.17 -5.89
C ALA A 65 -8.18 -2.89 -6.13
N THR A 66 -8.74 -1.92 -6.85
CA THR A 66 -8.08 -0.63 -7.11
C THR A 66 -7.99 0.21 -5.83
N GLY A 67 -9.02 0.17 -4.98
CA GLY A 67 -9.03 0.83 -3.67
C GLY A 67 -7.99 0.26 -2.71
N ALA A 68 -7.88 -1.07 -2.63
CA ALA A 68 -6.89 -1.74 -1.79
C ALA A 68 -5.46 -1.46 -2.25
N THR A 69 -5.20 -1.54 -3.56
CA THR A 69 -3.88 -1.23 -4.14
C THR A 69 -3.52 0.24 -3.96
N SER A 70 -4.41 1.17 -4.27
CA SER A 70 -4.17 2.61 -4.06
C SER A 70 -3.93 2.97 -2.60
N ALA A 71 -4.69 2.39 -1.66
CA ALA A 71 -4.47 2.60 -0.23
C ALA A 71 -3.13 2.03 0.25
N ALA A 72 -2.75 0.82 -0.21
CA ALA A 72 -1.46 0.22 0.10
C ALA A 72 -0.31 1.12 -0.37
N VAL A 73 -0.36 1.58 -1.62
CA VAL A 73 0.63 2.48 -2.21
C VAL A 73 0.68 3.81 -1.46
N TYR A 74 -0.48 4.40 -1.17
CA TYR A 74 -0.57 5.63 -0.39
C TYR A 74 0.09 5.47 0.98
N PHE A 75 -0.20 4.38 1.71
CA PHE A 75 0.41 4.16 3.01
C PHE A 75 1.92 3.98 2.92
N LEU A 76 2.42 3.17 1.99
CA LEU A 76 3.85 2.94 1.79
C LEU A 76 4.65 4.25 1.61
N PHE A 77 4.08 5.22 0.89
CA PHE A 77 4.79 6.47 0.58
C PHE A 77 4.50 7.63 1.54
N THR A 78 3.31 7.70 2.14
CA THR A 78 2.90 8.86 2.96
C THR A 78 2.94 8.60 4.46
N LYS A 79 2.94 7.34 4.89
CA LYS A 79 2.99 6.99 6.31
C LYS A 79 4.40 6.59 6.71
N ASN A 80 4.93 7.32 7.68
CA ASN A 80 6.23 7.05 8.24
C ASN A 80 6.26 5.73 9.02
N ASP A 81 5.13 5.18 9.45
CA ASP A 81 5.07 3.96 10.27
C ASP A 81 5.57 2.69 9.56
N ILE A 82 5.74 2.74 8.23
CA ILE A 82 6.20 1.60 7.45
C ILE A 82 7.73 1.62 7.37
N ILE A 83 8.35 0.59 7.94
CA ILE A 83 9.81 0.45 8.03
C ILE A 83 10.31 -0.35 6.83
N LEU A 84 10.86 0.36 5.83
CA LEU A 84 11.49 -0.27 4.66
C LEU A 84 12.97 -0.63 4.91
N ASN A 85 13.65 0.13 5.77
CA ASN A 85 15.04 -0.13 6.16
C ASN A 85 15.11 -0.28 7.69
N ARG A 86 15.61 -1.41 8.17
CA ARG A 86 15.65 -1.75 9.59
C ARG A 86 16.91 -1.22 10.31
N SER A 87 17.96 -0.85 9.59
CA SER A 87 19.29 -0.64 10.16
C SER A 87 19.63 0.81 10.51
N GLN A 88 19.02 1.80 9.85
CA GLN A 88 19.33 3.22 10.03
C GLN A 88 18.05 4.06 10.10
N ASN A 89 17.03 3.55 10.79
CA ASN A 89 15.74 4.23 10.91
C ASN A 89 15.63 4.91 12.28
N PRO A 90 15.46 6.24 12.35
CA PRO A 90 15.15 6.91 13.61
C PRO A 90 13.79 6.45 14.12
N GLU A 91 13.55 6.69 15.41
CA GLU A 91 12.30 6.27 16.05
C GLU A 91 11.09 6.89 15.32
N PRO A 92 9.98 6.13 15.18
CA PRO A 92 8.88 6.52 14.28
C PRO A 92 8.20 7.84 14.67
N TRP A 93 8.16 8.19 15.96
CA TRP A 93 7.62 9.47 16.43
C TRP A 93 8.53 10.68 16.15
N GLU A 94 9.83 10.49 15.96
CA GLU A 94 10.74 11.60 15.65
C GLU A 94 10.56 12.15 14.23
N ARG A 95 9.99 11.33 13.34
CA ARG A 95 9.71 11.70 11.96
C ARG A 95 8.34 12.36 11.79
N LEU A 96 7.52 12.42 12.83
CA LEU A 96 6.20 13.05 12.76
C LEU A 96 6.33 14.56 13.00
N ASP A 97 5.69 15.35 12.14
CA ASP A 97 5.58 16.81 12.31
C ASP A 97 4.42 17.12 13.27
N PRO A 98 4.69 17.69 14.46
CA PRO A 98 3.66 17.98 15.46
C PRO A 98 2.70 19.09 15.01
N SER A 99 3.02 19.85 13.96
CA SER A 99 2.20 20.95 13.44
C SER A 99 1.12 20.48 12.47
N LYS A 100 1.18 19.23 12.00
CA LYS A 100 0.27 18.68 11.00
C LYS A 100 -0.68 17.65 11.59
N PRO A 101 -1.94 17.61 11.15
CA PRO A 101 -2.85 16.55 11.55
C PRO A 101 -2.42 15.20 10.98
N GLN A 102 -2.19 14.23 11.87
CA GLN A 102 -1.72 12.90 11.48
C GLN A 102 -2.86 11.93 11.10
N LYS A 103 -4.08 12.22 11.56
CA LYS A 103 -5.28 11.40 11.32
C LYS A 103 -6.12 11.99 10.19
N LEU A 104 -6.83 11.12 9.47
CA LEU A 104 -7.76 11.53 8.42
C LEU A 104 -8.92 12.38 8.97
N MET A 105 -9.29 12.16 10.23
CA MET A 105 -10.33 12.91 10.94
C MET A 105 -9.81 13.27 12.34
N THR A 106 -9.89 14.55 12.70
CA THR A 106 -9.45 15.04 14.00
C THR A 106 -10.59 15.80 14.68
N ILE A 107 -11.01 15.33 15.86
CA ILE A 107 -11.99 16.05 16.71
C ILE A 107 -11.21 16.66 17.87
N ASN A 108 -11.21 17.99 17.99
CA ASN A 108 -10.61 18.75 19.09
C ASN A 108 -9.09 18.52 19.35
N GLN A 109 -8.35 17.98 18.38
CA GLN A 109 -6.89 17.80 18.51
C GLN A 109 -6.14 19.08 18.16
N LYS A 110 -5.27 19.55 19.05
CA LYS A 110 -4.38 20.70 18.80
C LYS A 110 -3.02 20.18 18.31
N TRP A 111 -2.64 20.56 17.10
CA TRP A 111 -1.35 20.20 16.49
C TRP A 111 -0.38 21.35 16.68
N LYS A 112 0.38 21.29 17.77
CA LYS A 112 1.43 22.25 18.12
C LYS A 112 2.62 21.51 18.72
N PRO A 113 3.86 21.92 18.40
CA PRO A 113 5.03 21.43 19.11
C PRO A 113 4.94 21.75 20.60
N ILE A 114 5.49 20.87 21.41
CA ILE A 114 5.53 20.99 22.87
C ILE A 114 6.94 21.46 23.22
N GLU A 115 7.07 22.67 23.77
CA GLU A 115 8.36 23.31 24.03
C GLU A 115 9.28 22.46 24.92
N GLU A 116 8.71 21.80 25.95
CA GLU A 116 9.44 20.91 26.85
C GLU A 116 10.09 19.71 26.11
N LEU A 117 9.37 19.16 25.13
CA LEU A 117 9.87 18.05 24.31
C LEU A 117 11.00 18.51 23.39
N GLU A 118 10.92 19.73 22.85
CA GLU A 118 11.97 20.31 22.03
C GLU A 118 13.23 20.63 22.85
N LEU A 119 13.07 21.15 24.06
CA LEU A 119 14.18 21.39 24.99
C LEU A 119 14.92 20.09 25.30
N VAL A 120 14.20 19.02 25.71
CA VAL A 120 14.80 17.72 26.01
C VAL A 120 15.51 17.14 24.77
N LYS A 121 14.89 17.27 23.60
CA LYS A 121 15.50 16.82 22.34
C LYS A 121 16.78 17.58 22.02
N SER A 122 16.84 18.88 22.28
CA SER A 122 18.03 19.71 22.07
C SER A 122 19.19 19.37 23.02
N MET A 123 18.89 18.88 24.23
CA MET A 123 19.90 18.49 25.22
C MET A 123 20.46 17.08 25.01
N THR A 124 19.72 16.22 24.30
CA THR A 124 20.04 14.80 24.13
C THR A 124 20.81 14.51 22.83
N LYS A 125 20.72 15.41 21.85
CA LYS A 125 21.32 15.26 20.51
C LYS A 125 22.70 15.88 20.42
#